data_AF-A0A3L8BKP8-F1
#
_entry.id   AF-A0A3L8BKP8-F1
#
_cell.length_a   1.000
_cell.length_b   1.000
_cell.length_c   1.000
_cell.angle_alpha   90.00
_cell.angle_beta   90.00
_cell.angle_gamma   90.00
#
_symmetry.space_group_name_H-M   'P 1'
#
loop_
_entity.id
_entity.type
_entity.pdbx_description
1 polymer ?
#
loop_
_entity_poly.entity_id
_entity_poly.type
_entity_poly.pdbx_seq_one_letter_code
_entity_poly.pdbx_strand_id
1 'polypeptide(L)'
;MQQPYNSQAPKKPTNVSINSDLLSKAKALKINLSATLETALIELVNEKQRELWREENRDTIASYNQMVEEHGTLSDDLRSF
;
A
#
# COMPACT_ATOMS: atom_id res chain seq x y z
N MET A 1 1.73 -6.56 -9.50
CA MET A 1 1.74 -5.80 -8.23
C MET A 1 1.59 -6.82 -7.11
N GLN A 2 2.50 -6.84 -6.13
CA GLN A 2 2.37 -7.75 -4.98
C GLN A 2 1.19 -7.27 -4.11
N GLN A 3 0.30 -8.19 -3.73
CA GLN A 3 -0.81 -7.87 -2.84
C GLN A 3 -0.29 -7.77 -1.40
N PRO A 4 -0.77 -6.82 -0.58
CA PRO A 4 -0.25 -6.59 0.77
C PRO A 4 -0.69 -7.65 1.79
N TYR A 5 -1.36 -8.71 1.33
CA TYR A 5 -1.99 -9.74 2.14
C TYR A 5 -1.99 -11.09 1.39
N ASN A 6 -2.21 -12.17 2.13
CA ASN A 6 -2.37 -13.51 1.56
C ASN A 6 -3.77 -13.70 0.96
N SER A 7 -3.86 -13.78 -0.36
CA SER A 7 -5.12 -14.02 -1.09
C SER A 7 -5.73 -15.40 -0.89
N GLN A 8 -4.98 -16.38 -0.37
CA GLN A 8 -5.47 -17.71 -0.03
C GLN A 8 -5.93 -17.83 1.43
N ALA A 9 -5.77 -16.77 2.23
CA ALA A 9 -6.25 -16.80 3.61
C ALA A 9 -7.80 -16.92 3.64
N PRO A 10 -8.37 -17.75 4.51
CA PRO A 10 -9.82 -17.89 4.61
C PRO A 10 -10.46 -16.58 5.07
N LYS A 11 -11.58 -16.20 4.44
CA LYS A 11 -12.35 -15.01 4.85
C LYS A 11 -12.89 -15.23 6.26
N LYS A 12 -12.61 -14.27 7.16
CA LYS A 12 -13.16 -14.27 8.52
C LYS A 12 -14.30 -13.24 8.62
N PRO A 13 -15.49 -13.63 9.11
CA PRO A 13 -16.54 -12.67 9.39
C PRO A 13 -16.05 -11.71 10.47
N THR A 14 -16.20 -10.41 10.22
CA THR A 14 -15.79 -9.35 11.13
C THR A 14 -16.99 -8.45 11.36
N ASN A 15 -17.33 -8.18 12.63
CA ASN A 15 -18.39 -7.24 12.97
C ASN A 15 -17.84 -5.82 12.86
N VAL A 16 -18.52 -4.98 12.09
CA VAL A 16 -18.16 -3.57 11.89
C VAL A 16 -19.36 -2.68 12.20
N SER A 17 -19.10 -1.56 12.87
CA SER A 17 -20.10 -0.52 13.14
C SER A 17 -20.07 0.51 12.02
N ILE A 18 -21.19 0.65 11.30
CA ILE A 18 -21.35 1.60 10.19
C ILE A 18 -22.65 2.37 10.36
N ASN A 19 -22.71 3.58 9.78
CA ASN A 19 -23.91 4.39 9.80
C ASN A 19 -25.10 3.63 9.17
N SER A 20 -26.23 3.60 9.87
CA SER A 20 -27.42 2.82 9.50
C SER A 20 -28.10 3.33 8.22
N ASP A 21 -28.14 4.64 8.01
CA ASP A 21 -28.67 5.25 6.79
C ASP A 21 -27.78 4.92 5.58
N LEU A 22 -26.46 5.04 5.74
CA LEU A 22 -25.49 4.66 4.71
C LEU A 22 -25.64 3.18 4.32
N LEU A 23 -25.75 2.29 5.31
CA LEU A 23 -25.97 0.86 5.05
C LEU A 23 -27.28 0.61 4.29
N SER A 24 -28.35 1.33 4.66
CA SER A 24 -29.65 1.20 4.01
C SER A 24 -29.59 1.66 2.56
N LYS A 25 -28.95 2.79 2.28
CA LYS A 25 -28.69 3.29 0.92
C LYS A 25 -27.84 2.32 0.11
N ALA A 26 -26.76 1.81 0.68
CA ALA A 26 -25.88 0.85 0.01
C ALA A 26 -26.63 -0.45 -0.37
N LYS A 27 -27.46 -0.97 0.54
CA LYS A 27 -28.33 -2.13 0.26
C LYS A 27 -29.35 -1.84 -0.83
N ALA A 28 -30.00 -0.67 -0.80
CA ALA A 28 -30.97 -0.27 -1.82
C ALA A 28 -30.33 -0.17 -3.22
N LEU A 29 -29.07 0.27 -3.27
CA LEU A 29 -28.25 0.34 -4.48
C LEU A 29 -27.59 -1.00 -4.87
N LYS A 30 -27.89 -2.10 -4.15
CA LYS A 30 -27.30 -3.44 -4.37
C LYS A 30 -25.77 -3.47 -4.32
N ILE A 31 -25.17 -2.58 -3.52
CA ILE A 31 -23.72 -2.55 -3.32
C ILE A 31 -23.31 -3.77 -2.49
N ASN A 32 -22.30 -4.50 -2.98
CA ASN A 32 -21.71 -5.61 -2.22
C ASN A 32 -20.78 -5.05 -1.14
N LEU A 33 -21.30 -4.95 0.08
CA LEU A 33 -20.58 -4.38 1.23
C LEU A 33 -19.26 -5.11 1.50
N SER A 34 -19.25 -6.44 1.42
CA SER A 34 -18.03 -7.23 1.69
C SER A 34 -16.94 -6.94 0.68
N ALA A 35 -17.28 -6.92 -0.62
CA ALA A 35 -16.30 -6.66 -1.68
C ALA A 35 -15.79 -5.20 -1.63
N THR A 36 -16.68 -4.26 -1.33
CA THR A 36 -16.35 -2.84 -1.22
C THR A 36 -15.41 -2.59 -0.05
N LEU A 37 -15.72 -3.16 1.12
CA LEU A 37 -14.91 -3.03 2.32
C LEU A 37 -13.55 -3.71 2.15
N GLU A 38 -13.50 -4.89 1.52
CA GLU A 38 -12.26 -5.59 1.21
C GLU A 38 -11.36 -4.75 0.28
N THR A 39 -11.93 -4.16 -0.78
CA THR A 39 -11.17 -3.30 -1.71
C THR A 39 -10.63 -2.05 -1.02
N ALA A 40 -11.48 -1.33 -0.26
CA ALA A 40 -11.06 -0.13 0.46
C ALA A 40 -9.97 -0.43 1.51
N LEU A 41 -10.06 -1.58 2.20
CA LEU A 41 -9.03 -2.01 3.13
C LEU A 41 -7.70 -2.30 2.43
N ILE A 42 -7.72 -2.95 1.26
CA ILE A 42 -6.51 -3.23 0.49
C ILE A 42 -5.81 -1.94 0.08
N GLU A 43 -6.57 -0.94 -0.38
CA GLU A 43 -6.02 0.37 -0.75
C GLU A 43 -5.36 1.06 0.44
N LEU A 44 -6.06 1.11 1.58
CA LEU A 44 -5.56 1.73 2.81
C LEU A 44 -4.32 1.02 3.37
N VAL A 45 -4.32 -0.33 3.37
CA VAL A 45 -3.17 -1.12 3.84
C VAL A 45 -1.95 -0.88 2.95
N ASN A 46 -2.16 -0.87 1.63
CA ASN A 46 -1.08 -0.57 0.68
C ASN A 46 -0.52 0.83 0.88
N GLU A 47 -1.38 1.83 1.11
CA GLU A 47 -0.95 3.19 1.40
C GLU A 47 -0.10 3.25 2.66
N LYS A 48 -0.57 2.65 3.75
CA LYS A 48 0.15 2.62 5.03
C LYS A 48 1.47 1.86 4.93
N GLN A 49 1.53 0.74 4.21
CA GLN A 49 2.78 0.02 3.99
C GLN A 49 3.78 0.85 3.17
N ARG A 50 3.33 1.60 2.17
CA ARG A 50 4.20 2.52 1.42
C ARG A 50 4.72 3.65 2.28
N GLU A 51 3.89 4.21 3.15
CA GLU A 51 4.31 5.24 4.11
C GLU A 51 5.38 4.69 5.06
N LEU A 52 5.12 3.55 5.71
CA LEU A 52 6.07 2.89 6.60
C LEU A 52 7.38 2.55 5.89
N TRP A 53 7.31 2.00 4.68
CA TRP A 53 8.51 1.68 3.90
C TRP A 53 9.34 2.94 3.61
N ARG A 54 8.69 4.07 3.27
CA ARG A 54 9.39 5.34 3.06
C ARG A 54 10.05 5.86 4.32
N GLU A 55 9.39 5.72 5.47
CA GLU A 55 9.96 6.13 6.76
C GLU A 55 11.17 5.27 7.14
N GLU A 56 11.04 3.95 7.04
CA GLU A 56 12.11 3.00 7.36
C GLU A 56 13.33 3.12 6.42
N ASN A 57 13.10 3.39 5.14
CA ASN A 57 14.18 3.45 4.15
C ASN A 57 14.75 4.87 3.99
N ARG A 58 14.23 5.87 4.70
CA ARG A 58 14.67 7.26 4.56
C ARG A 58 16.16 7.42 4.85
N ASP A 59 16.63 6.83 5.94
CA ASP A 59 18.03 6.98 6.39
C ASP A 59 18.98 6.14 5.53
N THR A 60 18.54 4.98 5.05
CA THR A 60 19.29 4.13 4.10
C THR A 60 19.40 4.78 2.73
N ILE A 61 18.31 5.36 2.22
CA ILE A 61 18.29 6.11 0.96
C ILE A 61 19.16 7.36 1.07
N ALA A 62 19.10 8.10 2.18
CA ALA A 62 19.95 9.27 2.40
C ALA A 62 21.45 8.89 2.40
N SER A 63 21.81 7.82 3.11
CA SER A 63 23.20 7.34 3.16
C SER A 63 23.69 6.85 1.80
N TYR A 64 22.83 6.14 1.05
CA TYR A 64 23.13 5.72 -0.32
C TYR A 64 23.28 6.91 -1.28
N ASN A 65 22.38 7.90 -1.20
CA ASN A 65 22.45 9.11 -2.02
C ASN A 65 23.74 9.89 -1.73
N GLN A 66 24.14 10.03 -0.47
CA GLN A 66 25.40 10.68 -0.11
C GLN A 66 26.60 9.90 -0.68
N MET A 67 26.59 8.56 -0.61
CA MET A 67 27.63 7.73 -1.21
C MET A 67 27.69 7.89 -2.74
N VAL A 68 26.54 8.02 -3.41
CA VAL A 68 26.45 8.27 -4.85
C VAL A 68 26.93 9.69 -5.22
N GLU A 69 26.64 10.70 -4.41
CA GLU A 69 27.18 12.06 -4.59
C GLU A 69 28.69 12.11 -4.39
N GLU A 70 29.23 11.38 -3.42
CA GLU A 70 30.67 11.35 -3.11
C GLU A 70 31.48 10.49 -4.08
N HIS A 71 30.93 9.36 -4.54
CA HIS A 71 31.67 8.35 -5.31
C HIS A 71 31.19 8.17 -6.76
N GLY A 72 30.13 8.87 -7.17
CA GLY A 72 29.50 8.67 -8.46
C GLY A 72 28.68 7.37 -8.52
N THR A 73 28.00 7.16 -9.64
CA THR A 73 27.26 5.93 -9.89
C THR A 73 28.12 4.91 -10.62
N LEU A 74 27.88 3.61 -10.43
CA LEU A 74 28.53 2.53 -11.20
C LEU A 74 28.38 2.70 -12.72
N SER A 75 27.38 3.46 -13.18
CA SER A 75 27.17 3.76 -14.59
C SER A 75 27.94 4.97 -15.12
N ASP A 76 28.57 5.78 -14.26
CA ASP A 76 29.32 6.97 -14.72
C ASP A 76 30.54 6.58 -15.54
N ASP A 77 31.18 5.44 -15.24
CA ASP A 77 32.32 4.93 -16.00
C ASP A 77 31.90 4.21 -17.30
N LEU A 78 30.62 3.83 -17.43
CA LEU A 78 30.05 3.20 -18.64
C LEU A 78 29.37 4.19 -19.59
N ARG A 79 29.25 5.47 -19.22
CA ARG A 79 28.73 6.56 -20.08
C ARG A 79 29.87 7.16 -20.92
N SER A 80 30.46 6.35 -21.78
CA SER A 80 31.13 6.87 -22.97
C SER A 80 30.32 6.42 -24.20
N PHE A 81 29.73 7.38 -24.90
CA PHE A 81 29.10 7.19 -26.22
C PHE A 81 30.08 7.56 -27.32
#